data_AF-A0A537HCB6-F1
#
_entry.id   AF-A0A537HCB6-F1
#
_cell.length_a   1.000
_cell.length_b   1.000
_cell.length_c   1.000
_cell.angle_alpha   90.00
_cell.angle_beta   90.00
_cell.angle_gamma   90.00
#
_symmetry.space_group_name_H-M   'P 1'
#
loop_
_entity.id
_entity.type
_entity.pdbx_description
1 polymer ?
#
loop_
_entity_poly.entity_id
_entity_poly.type
_entity_poly.pdbx_seq_one_letter_code
_entity_poly.pdbx_strand_id
1 'polypeptide(L)'
;MPKIMLTVELKELHDRASEATQFLKSKVEGKVRAKGTQLQIEGAKTKQVKLLLHKFLHHQGLNHYRVLSQSGVLEVTPPEKHVLRPPEPGGSAPTAAQTTPYLFPQTPALTPEKKSKAKPKHKYE
;
A
#
# COMPACT_ATOMS: atom_id res chain seq x y z
N MET A 1 0.12 -10.18 36.78
CA MET A 1 0.54 -9.65 35.46
C MET A 1 -0.68 -9.46 34.59
N PRO A 2 -0.80 -8.35 33.85
CA PRO A 2 -1.94 -8.13 32.97
C PRO A 2 -1.99 -9.22 31.91
N LYS A 3 -3.19 -9.78 31.71
CA LYS A 3 -3.43 -10.86 30.76
C LYS A 3 -3.49 -10.26 29.37
N ILE A 4 -2.50 -10.55 28.53
CA ILE A 4 -2.43 -10.01 27.17
C ILE A 4 -3.51 -10.70 26.34
N MET A 5 -4.53 -9.92 25.94
CA MET A 5 -5.55 -10.35 25.00
C MET A 5 -5.23 -9.81 23.62
N LEU A 6 -5.11 -10.71 22.65
CA LEU A 6 -4.89 -10.37 21.25
C LEU A 6 -6.15 -10.71 20.46
N THR A 7 -6.59 -9.75 19.65
CA THR A 7 -7.65 -9.99 18.67
C THR A 7 -7.02 -10.21 17.30
N VAL A 8 -7.49 -11.19 16.54
CA VAL A 8 -7.14 -11.40 15.13
C VAL A 8 -8.42 -11.24 14.30
N GLU A 9 -8.40 -10.37 13.30
CA GLU A 9 -9.46 -10.20 12.32
C GLU A 9 -9.10 -10.89 11.01
N LEU A 10 -9.96 -11.84 10.60
CA LEU A 10 -9.81 -12.65 9.40
C LEU A 10 -10.89 -12.30 8.35
N LYS A 11 -11.43 -11.08 8.39
CA LYS A 11 -12.56 -10.63 7.55
C LYS A 11 -12.32 -10.90 6.06
N GLU A 12 -11.12 -10.56 5.59
CA GLU A 12 -10.74 -10.63 4.18
C GLU A 12 -10.42 -12.05 3.68
N LEU A 13 -10.26 -13.04 4.57
CA LEU A 13 -9.97 -14.42 4.17
C LEU A 13 -11.22 -15.24 3.82
N HIS A 14 -12.43 -14.75 4.16
CA HIS A 14 -13.73 -15.39 3.93
C HIS A 14 -13.68 -16.94 3.99
N ASP A 15 -13.56 -17.60 2.84
CA ASP A 15 -13.55 -19.06 2.66
C ASP A 15 -12.50 -19.78 3.52
N ARG A 16 -11.34 -19.15 3.74
CA ARG A 16 -10.19 -19.75 4.45
C ARG A 16 -10.10 -19.36 5.92
N ALA A 17 -11.06 -18.58 6.44
CA ALA A 17 -11.07 -18.15 7.83
C ALA A 17 -11.20 -19.33 8.81
N SER A 18 -11.94 -20.38 8.43
CA SER A 18 -12.09 -21.61 9.22
C SER A 18 -10.77 -22.37 9.34
N GLU A 19 -10.06 -22.56 8.23
CA GLU A 19 -8.76 -23.23 8.19
C GLU A 19 -7.71 -22.45 8.99
N ALA A 20 -7.68 -21.12 8.83
CA ALA A 20 -6.79 -20.25 9.60
C ALA A 20 -7.05 -20.37 11.11
N THR A 21 -8.32 -20.46 11.51
CA THR A 21 -8.74 -20.65 12.90
C THR A 21 -8.26 -21.99 13.46
N GLN A 22 -8.42 -23.08 12.72
CA GLN A 22 -7.94 -24.40 13.12
C GLN A 22 -6.41 -24.44 13.21
N PHE A 23 -5.73 -23.85 12.23
CA PHE A 23 -4.28 -23.73 12.22
C PHE A 23 -3.76 -22.99 13.46
N LEU A 24 -4.33 -21.83 13.78
CA LEU A 24 -3.95 -21.05 14.96
C LEU A 24 -4.25 -21.80 16.27
N LYS A 25 -5.40 -22.48 16.37
CA LYS A 25 -5.71 -23.32 17.54
C LYS A 25 -4.69 -24.42 17.78
N SER A 26 -4.15 -25.02 16.71
CA SER A 26 -3.16 -26.11 16.84
C SER A 26 -1.73 -25.65 17.16
N LYS A 27 -1.39 -24.39 16.85
CA LYS A 27 -0.01 -23.87 16.96
C LYS A 27 0.19 -22.88 18.10
N VAL A 28 -0.88 -22.27 18.62
CA VAL A 28 -0.77 -21.29 19.68
C VAL A 28 -0.94 -21.95 21.03
N GLU A 29 0.05 -21.76 21.90
CA GLU A 29 -0.01 -22.12 23.31
C GLU A 29 -0.84 -21.05 24.05
N GLY A 30 -2.15 -21.23 24.12
CA GLY A 30 -3.05 -20.28 24.76
C GLY A 30 -4.53 -20.62 24.63
N LYS A 31 -5.38 -19.88 25.32
CA LYS A 31 -6.84 -20.01 25.15
C LYS A 31 -7.25 -19.25 23.90
N VAL A 32 -7.75 -19.98 22.91
CA VAL A 32 -8.24 -19.43 21.64
C VAL A 32 -9.76 -19.53 21.60
N ARG A 33 -10.44 -18.40 21.46
CA ARG A 33 -11.89 -18.30 21.28
C ARG A 33 -12.19 -17.76 19.88
N ALA A 34 -12.98 -18.48 19.11
CA ALA A 34 -13.43 -18.03 17.80
C ALA A 34 -14.82 -17.38 17.90
N LYS A 35 -14.98 -16.21 17.29
CA LYS A 35 -16.23 -15.47 17.14
C LYS A 35 -16.41 -15.13 15.66
N GLY A 36 -16.91 -16.08 14.87
CA GLY A 36 -17.07 -15.91 13.42
C GLY A 36 -15.73 -15.60 12.74
N THR A 37 -15.61 -14.39 12.18
CA THR A 37 -14.40 -13.88 11.49
C THR A 37 -13.36 -13.28 12.43
N GLN A 38 -13.63 -13.21 13.73
CA GLN A 38 -12.70 -12.70 14.74
C GLN A 38 -12.20 -13.82 15.65
N LEU A 39 -10.91 -13.83 15.94
CA LEU A 39 -10.28 -14.77 16.87
C LEU A 39 -9.74 -14.00 18.08
N GLN A 40 -10.04 -14.44 19.28
CA GLN A 40 -9.46 -13.92 20.51
C GLN A 40 -8.47 -14.94 21.06
N ILE A 41 -7.23 -14.50 21.24
CA ILE A 41 -6.13 -15.31 21.75
C ILE A 41 -5.65 -14.70 23.06
N GLU A 42 -5.65 -15.51 24.11
CA GLU A 42 -5.19 -15.12 25.43
C GLU A 42 -3.84 -15.75 25.74
N GLY A 43 -2.86 -14.94 26.16
CA GLY A 43 -1.53 -15.40 26.60
C GLY A 43 -0.47 -15.52 25.51
N ALA A 44 -0.81 -15.24 24.24
CA ALA A 44 0.15 -15.31 23.13
C ALA A 44 0.81 -13.96 22.85
N LYS A 45 2.09 -14.00 22.43
CA LYS A 45 2.82 -12.82 21.96
C LYS A 45 2.35 -12.44 20.55
N THR A 46 2.02 -11.17 20.34
CA THR A 46 1.60 -10.60 19.04
C THR A 46 2.52 -10.99 17.89
N LYS A 47 3.84 -10.93 18.11
CA LYS A 47 4.85 -11.27 17.08
C LYS A 47 4.78 -12.74 16.64
N GLN A 48 4.52 -13.67 17.57
CA GLN A 48 4.41 -15.09 17.25
C GLN A 48 3.15 -15.38 16.45
N VAL A 49 2.01 -14.81 16.85
CA VAL A 49 0.74 -14.96 16.11
C VAL A 49 0.86 -14.37 14.71
N LYS A 50 1.49 -13.20 14.58
CA LYS A 50 1.79 -12.59 13.28
C LYS A 50 2.62 -13.51 12.37
N LEU A 51 3.68 -14.11 12.93
CA LEU A 51 4.51 -15.06 12.18
C LEU A 51 3.72 -16.30 11.72
N LEU A 52 2.89 -16.86 12.59
CA LEU A 52 2.04 -18.01 12.26
C LEU A 52 1.05 -17.67 11.14
N LEU A 53 0.43 -16.49 11.18
CA LEU A 53 -0.43 -16.02 10.10
C LEU A 53 0.31 -15.87 8.78
N HIS A 54 1.51 -15.29 8.78
CA HIS A 54 2.33 -15.23 7.56
C HIS A 54 2.63 -16.64 7.01
N LYS A 55 3.01 -17.59 7.87
CA LYS A 55 3.25 -18.98 7.45
C LYS A 55 2.01 -19.62 6.84
N PHE A 56 0.85 -19.41 7.45
CA PHE A 56 -0.43 -19.89 6.93
C PHE A 56 -0.74 -19.29 5.55
N LEU A 57 -0.61 -17.96 5.40
CA LEU A 57 -0.86 -17.27 4.14
C LEU A 57 0.08 -17.77 3.02
N HIS A 58 1.37 -17.97 3.33
CA HIS A 58 2.34 -18.53 2.39
C HIS A 58 1.96 -19.94 1.94
N HIS A 59 1.58 -20.82 2.88
CA HIS A 59 1.19 -22.20 2.58
C HIS A 59 -0.07 -22.25 1.69
N GLN A 60 -0.95 -21.28 1.85
CA GLN A 60 -2.19 -21.16 1.08
C GLN A 60 -2.02 -20.43 -0.26
N GLY A 61 -0.81 -19.98 -0.60
CA GLY A 61 -0.53 -19.20 -1.81
C GLY A 61 -1.02 -17.74 -1.76
N LEU A 62 -1.44 -17.26 -0.59
CA LEU A 62 -1.93 -15.89 -0.34
C LEU A 62 -0.78 -14.93 -0.03
N ASN A 63 0.32 -15.01 -0.78
CA ASN A 63 1.55 -14.25 -0.53
C ASN A 63 1.36 -12.73 -0.60
N HIS A 64 0.31 -12.29 -1.30
CA HIS A 64 0.01 -10.88 -1.52
C HIS A 64 -0.76 -10.25 -0.34
N TYR A 65 -1.27 -11.06 0.59
CA TYR A 65 -1.95 -10.56 1.78
C TYR A 65 -0.93 -10.07 2.82
N ARG A 66 -1.29 -9.01 3.53
CA ARG A 66 -0.47 -8.42 4.60
C ARG A 66 -1.12 -8.67 5.95
N VAL A 67 -0.29 -8.88 6.96
CA VAL A 67 -0.73 -8.97 8.35
C VAL A 67 -0.30 -7.71 9.08
N LEU A 68 -1.26 -6.86 9.43
CA LEU A 68 -1.05 -5.60 10.14
C LEU A 68 -1.30 -5.80 11.63
N SER A 69 -0.54 -5.10 12.46
CA SER A 69 -0.68 -5.14 13.92
C SER A 69 -1.01 -3.74 14.39
N GLN A 70 -2.26 -3.50 14.78
CA GLN A 70 -2.76 -2.22 15.27
C GLN A 70 -3.23 -2.38 16.72
N SER A 71 -2.49 -1.82 17.68
CA SER A 71 -2.93 -1.65 19.09
C SER A 71 -3.58 -2.88 19.75
N GLY A 72 -3.04 -4.09 19.52
CA GLY A 72 -3.59 -5.34 20.09
C GLY A 72 -4.60 -6.07 19.20
N VAL A 73 -4.83 -5.56 17.99
CA VAL A 73 -5.57 -6.20 16.91
C VAL A 73 -4.61 -6.58 15.79
N LEU A 74 -4.76 -7.79 15.27
CA LEU A 74 -4.03 -8.30 14.12
C LEU A 74 -5.00 -8.43 12.95
N GLU A 75 -4.84 -7.59 11.94
CA GLU A 75 -5.72 -7.58 10.77
C GLU A 75 -5.01 -8.24 9.60
N VAL A 76 -5.73 -9.07 8.85
CA VAL A 76 -5.25 -9.57 7.57
C VAL A 76 -5.91 -8.79 6.45
N THR A 77 -5.11 -8.03 5.71
CA THR A 77 -5.57 -7.11 4.65
C THR A 77 -5.12 -7.65 3.29
N PRO A 78 -5.96 -7.55 2.24
CA PRO A 78 -5.55 -7.88 0.87
C PRO A 78 -4.38 -6.98 0.41
N PRO A 79 -3.68 -7.36 -0.68
CA PRO A 79 -2.71 -6.45 -1.29
C PRO A 79 -3.38 -5.11 -1.55
N GLU A 80 -2.74 -4.04 -1.09
CA GLU A 80 -3.11 -2.68 -1.45
C GLU A 80 -3.18 -2.67 -2.99
N LYS A 81 -4.38 -2.50 -3.54
CA LYS A 81 -4.54 -2.28 -4.98
C LYS A 81 -3.67 -1.09 -5.24
N HIS A 82 -2.53 -1.29 -5.90
CA HIS A 82 -1.68 -0.20 -6.32
C HIS A 82 -2.58 0.70 -7.15
N VAL A 83 -3.10 1.76 -6.54
CA VAL A 83 -3.74 2.84 -7.25
C VAL A 83 -2.57 3.38 -8.04
N LEU A 84 -2.50 3.00 -9.31
CA LEU A 84 -1.52 3.51 -10.24
C LEU A 84 -1.62 5.02 -10.09
N ARG A 85 -0.65 5.63 -9.41
CA ARG A 85 -0.59 7.08 -9.39
C ARG A 85 -0.56 7.47 -10.85
N PRO A 86 -1.49 8.35 -11.31
CA PRO A 86 -1.38 8.90 -12.64
C PRO A 86 0.06 9.36 -12.81
N PRO A 87 0.73 9.02 -13.93
CA PRO A 87 2.08 9.51 -14.17
C PRO A 87 2.05 11.02 -13.94
N GLU A 88 2.96 11.50 -13.10
CA GLU A 88 3.17 12.94 -12.92
C GLU A 88 3.26 13.55 -14.33
N PRO A 89 2.51 14.63 -14.62
CA PRO A 89 2.55 15.23 -15.95
C PRO A 89 4.02 15.54 -16.27
N GLY A 90 4.54 14.85 -17.30
CA GLY A 90 5.95 14.94 -17.67
C GLY A 90 6.33 16.41 -17.79
N GLY A 91 7.33 16.83 -17.00
CA GLY A 91 7.79 18.21 -17.01
C GLY A 91 8.14 18.66 -18.43
N SER A 92 7.88 19.93 -18.74
CA SER A 92 8.33 20.49 -20.02
C SER A 92 9.85 20.55 -20.05
N ALA A 93 10.46 20.21 -21.20
CA ALA A 93 11.89 20.41 -21.39
C ALA A 93 12.27 21.88 -21.12
N PRO A 94 13.41 22.15 -20.45
CA PRO A 94 13.86 23.51 -20.21
C PRO A 94 14.15 24.23 -21.53
N THR A 95 13.86 25.52 -21.59
CA THR A 95 14.17 26.35 -22.76
C THR A 95 15.69 26.48 -22.92
N ALA A 96 16.22 26.61 -24.14
CA ALA A 96 17.65 26.73 -24.40
C ALA A 96 18.34 27.84 -23.56
N ALA A 97 17.66 28.95 -23.28
CA ALA A 97 18.17 30.01 -22.40
C ALA A 97 18.31 29.58 -20.92
N GLN A 98 17.57 28.56 -20.47
CA GLN A 98 17.63 28.01 -19.12
C GLN A 98 18.71 26.93 -18.97
N THR A 99 19.20 26.33 -20.05
CA THR A 99 20.22 25.27 -20.00
C THR A 99 21.66 25.78 -20.11
N THR A 100 21.88 27.05 -20.43
CA THR A 100 23.24 27.60 -20.59
C THR A 100 23.79 28.09 -19.26
N PRO A 101 24.93 27.56 -18.77
CA PRO A 101 25.48 27.88 -17.44
C PRO A 101 26.16 29.25 -17.35
N TYR A 102 26.41 29.93 -18.48
CA TYR A 102 27.11 31.21 -18.51
C TYR A 102 26.47 32.21 -19.47
N LEU A 103 26.29 33.44 -18.99
CA LEU A 103 25.82 34.57 -19.79
C LEU A 103 27.01 35.17 -20.54
N PHE A 104 27.04 35.03 -21.87
CA PHE A 104 28.08 35.66 -22.69
C PHE A 104 27.81 37.17 -22.83
N PRO A 105 28.73 38.06 -22.37
CA PRO A 105 28.45 39.49 -22.24
C PRO A 105 28.26 40.25 -23.57
N GLN A 106 28.62 39.65 -24.71
CA GLN A 106 28.50 40.25 -26.04
C GLN A 106 27.45 39.58 -26.93
N THR A 107 26.74 38.56 -26.43
CA THR A 107 25.65 37.95 -27.21
C THR A 107 24.35 38.72 -27.00
N PRO A 108 23.62 39.09 -28.06
CA PRO A 108 22.29 39.67 -27.90
C PRO A 108 21.40 38.68 -27.15
N ALA A 109 20.69 39.16 -26.12
CA ALA A 109 19.82 38.32 -25.31
C ALA A 109 18.79 37.62 -26.21
N LEU A 110 18.83 36.29 -26.24
CA LEU A 110 17.82 35.47 -26.91
C LEU A 110 16.51 35.58 -26.14
N THR A 111 15.75 36.64 -26.41
CA THR A 111 14.41 36.77 -25.89
C THR A 111 13.54 35.70 -26.56
N PRO A 112 12.78 34.90 -25.80
CA PRO A 112 11.84 33.98 -26.41
C PRO A 112 10.84 34.82 -27.20
N GLU A 113 10.84 34.67 -28.52
CA GLU A 113 9.86 35.32 -29.38
C GLU A 113 8.48 34.90 -28.86
N LYS A 114 7.66 35.87 -28.44
CA LYS A 114 6.27 35.62 -28.08
C LYS A 114 5.58 35.11 -29.32
N LYS A 115 5.56 33.78 -29.52
CA LYS A 115 4.67 33.16 -30.50
C LYS A 115 3.27 33.62 -30.17
N SER A 116 2.77 34.57 -30.96
CA SER A 116 1.39 34.99 -30.87
C SER A 116 0.56 33.72 -31.07
N LYS A 117 -0.29 33.41 -30.09
CA LYS A 117 -1.25 32.32 -30.24
C LYS A 117 -2.17 32.72 -31.39
N ALA A 118 -1.91 32.20 -32.58
CA ALA A 118 -2.87 32.28 -33.67
C ALA A 118 -4.17 31.65 -33.15
N LYS A 119 -5.22 32.46 -33.05
CA LYS A 119 -6.56 31.96 -32.72
C LYS A 119 -6.92 30.88 -33.75
N PRO A 120 -7.43 29.71 -33.34
CA PRO A 120 -7.88 28.71 -34.30
C PRO A 120 -8.97 29.37 -35.16
N LYS A 121 -8.80 29.36 -36.49
CA LYS A 121 -9.88 29.72 -37.40
C LYS A 121 -10.95 28.65 -37.25
N HIS A 122 -12.06 29.02 -36.60
CA HIS A 122 -13.28 28.24 -36.61
C HIS A 122 -13.74 28.14 -38.06
N LYS A 123 -13.59 26.97 -38.68
CA LYS A 123 -14.35 26.69 -39.90
C LYS A 123 -15.79 26.42 -39.45
N TYR A 124 -16.70 27.29 -39.87
CA TYR A 124 -18.12 26.95 -39.94
C TYR A 124 -18.37 26.31 -41.31
N GLU A 125 -19.10 25.19 -41.26
CA GLU A 125 -19.79 24.44 -42.33
C GLU A 125 -19.11 24.29 -43.69
#